data_AF-A0AAN9QVA0-F1
#
_entry.id   AF-A0AAN9QVA0-F1
#
_cell.length_a   1.000
_cell.length_b   1.000
_cell.length_c   1.000
_cell.angle_alpha   90.00
_cell.angle_beta   90.00
_cell.angle_gamma   90.00
#
_symmetry.space_group_name_H-M   'P 1'
#
loop_
_entity.id
_entity.type
_entity.pdbx_description
1 polymer ?
#
loop_
_entity_poly.entity_id
_entity_poly.type
_entity_poly.pdbx_seq_one_letter_code
_entity_poly.pdbx_strand_id
1 'polypeptide(L)'
;MFRRLNNYILYSHAGLGLHNLFQTHLNESYKAKKKVKCNCENIWINHHFILLCLYGTFLKQNPSCELLVKAKMATVPGQLVWEIVKKNNSFLVKQFGRGTQSVEFSRETNNLYNLNSFKYSGLANKKTVTVQPVGKDLSVLFATTKTKKQNKPAALLHKSVMKKEFRRMAKAVVNQVADNNYRPDLKKAALARLSAVHRSLKVAKSGVKKRNRQAVKVAGRK
;
A
#
# COMPACT_ATOMS: atom_id res chain seq x y z
N MET A 1 -30.68 -57.24 45.34
CA MET A 1 -31.61 -56.55 44.41
C MET A 1 -31.01 -55.19 44.14
N PHE A 2 -30.56 -54.75 42.96
CA PHE A 2 -30.84 -55.02 41.54
C PHE A 2 -29.49 -54.93 40.79
N ARG A 3 -29.02 -55.96 40.06
CA ARG A 3 -29.28 -56.31 38.64
C ARG A 3 -28.84 -55.25 37.60
N ARG A 4 -28.08 -55.76 36.60
CA ARG A 4 -27.88 -55.33 35.19
C ARG A 4 -26.49 -54.72 34.91
N LEU A 5 -25.70 -55.14 33.92
CA LEU A 5 -25.78 -56.07 32.77
C LEU A 5 -24.31 -56.36 32.39
N ASN A 6 -23.90 -57.62 32.13
CA ASN A 6 -23.78 -58.27 30.80
C ASN A 6 -22.90 -57.48 29.80
N ASN A 7 -21.99 -58.04 29.01
CA ASN A 7 -21.65 -59.43 28.68
C ASN A 7 -20.47 -59.40 27.68
N TYR A 8 -19.63 -60.44 27.69
CA TYR A 8 -18.98 -61.14 26.55
C TYR A 8 -18.25 -60.32 25.44
N ILE A 9 -17.08 -60.67 24.89
CA ILE A 9 -16.63 -61.94 24.28
C ILE A 9 -15.14 -61.70 23.88
N LEU A 10 -14.21 -62.56 24.28
CA LEU A 10 -13.53 -63.54 23.42
C LEU A 10 -12.78 -62.95 22.21
N TYR A 11 -11.43 -62.99 22.23
CA TYR A 11 -10.64 -63.17 21.01
C TYR A 11 -9.34 -63.95 21.31
N SER A 12 -9.32 -65.19 20.82
CA SER A 12 -8.13 -66.03 20.68
C SER A 12 -7.75 -66.04 19.20
N HIS A 13 -6.47 -65.76 18.95
CA HIS A 13 -5.59 -66.14 17.84
C HIS A 13 -6.15 -66.52 16.46
N ALA A 14 -5.71 -65.77 15.44
CA ALA A 14 -5.22 -66.15 14.10
C ALA A 14 -5.54 -64.98 13.13
N GLY A 15 -4.70 -64.50 12.23
CA GLY A 15 -3.36 -64.83 11.78
C GLY A 15 -3.02 -63.83 10.66
N LEU A 16 -1.75 -63.43 10.60
CA LEU A 16 -0.98 -63.05 9.41
C LEU A 16 -1.74 -62.35 8.27
N GLY A 17 -1.59 -61.02 8.19
CA GLY A 17 -1.78 -60.27 6.96
C GLY A 17 -2.23 -58.85 7.19
N LEU A 18 -1.30 -57.93 7.52
CA LEU A 18 -1.40 -56.47 7.33
C LEU A 18 -0.20 -55.73 7.95
N HIS A 19 1.03 -56.14 7.62
CA HIS A 19 2.24 -55.38 8.01
C HIS A 19 3.16 -55.03 6.81
N ASN A 20 2.62 -55.05 5.59
CA ASN A 20 3.39 -54.79 4.37
C ASN A 20 2.69 -53.82 3.38
N LEU A 21 2.09 -52.75 3.89
CA LEU A 21 1.49 -51.70 3.05
C LEU A 21 1.65 -50.27 3.61
N PHE A 22 2.70 -50.05 4.42
CA PHE A 22 3.02 -48.71 4.95
C PHE A 22 4.46 -48.23 4.65
N GLN A 23 5.19 -48.93 3.76
CA GLN A 23 6.59 -48.60 3.41
C GLN A 23 6.83 -48.28 1.92
N THR A 24 5.80 -48.21 1.07
CA THR A 24 5.98 -48.01 -0.38
C THR A 24 5.47 -46.67 -0.97
N HIS A 25 4.96 -45.73 -0.16
CA HIS A 25 4.46 -44.44 -0.65
C HIS A 25 5.30 -43.20 -0.29
N LEU A 26 6.61 -43.38 -0.04
CA LEU A 26 7.56 -42.26 0.16
C LEU A 26 8.77 -42.29 -0.80
N ASN A 27 8.64 -42.92 -1.97
CA ASN A 27 9.75 -43.08 -2.93
C ASN A 27 9.52 -42.47 -4.32
N GLU A 28 8.61 -41.49 -4.45
CA GLU A 28 8.29 -40.91 -5.77
C GLU A 28 8.26 -39.38 -5.82
N SER A 29 9.06 -38.68 -5.00
CA SER A 29 9.10 -37.20 -5.04
C SER A 29 10.49 -36.58 -4.84
N TYR A 30 11.57 -37.30 -5.19
CA TYR A 30 12.93 -36.75 -5.19
C TYR A 30 13.65 -36.85 -6.54
N LYS A 31 12.91 -36.85 -7.65
CA LYS A 31 13.48 -36.63 -8.99
C LYS A 31 13.23 -35.19 -9.41
N ALA A 32 14.28 -34.36 -9.31
CA ALA A 32 14.53 -33.08 -9.98
C ALA A 32 14.86 -31.92 -9.01
N LYS A 33 16.10 -31.88 -8.50
CA LYS A 33 16.79 -30.62 -8.23
C LYS A 33 18.20 -30.64 -8.81
N LYS A 34 18.49 -29.56 -9.54
CA LYS A 34 19.63 -29.32 -10.41
C LYS A 34 20.98 -29.54 -9.73
N LYS A 35 21.85 -30.21 -10.48
CA LYS A 35 23.29 -30.37 -10.30
C LYS A 35 23.96 -28.98 -10.28
N VAL A 36 24.40 -28.52 -9.12
CA VAL A 36 25.43 -27.47 -9.01
C VAL A 36 26.75 -28.20 -8.79
N LYS A 37 27.64 -28.07 -9.77
CA LYS A 37 28.97 -28.68 -9.79
C LYS A 37 29.93 -27.71 -9.11
N CYS A 38 30.53 -28.12 -7.99
CA CYS A 38 31.71 -27.45 -7.44
C CYS A 38 32.83 -28.49 -7.38
N ASN A 39 33.80 -28.34 -8.28
CA ASN A 39 35.13 -28.92 -8.17
C ASN A 39 35.89 -28.11 -7.11
N CYS A 40 36.49 -28.76 -6.12
CA CYS A 40 37.73 -28.32 -5.49
C CYS A 40 38.41 -29.54 -4.88
N GLU A 41 39.68 -29.69 -5.25
CA GLU A 41 40.57 -30.80 -4.93
C GLU A 41 41.02 -30.78 -3.46
N ASN A 42 41.55 -31.93 -3.05
CA ASN A 42 41.92 -32.36 -1.70
C ASN A 42 42.69 -31.33 -0.85
N ILE A 43 42.19 -31.07 0.37
CA ILE A 43 42.96 -30.50 1.48
C ILE A 43 42.75 -31.38 2.71
N TRP A 44 43.83 -32.06 3.13
CA TRP A 44 43.94 -32.89 4.33
C TRP A 44 44.00 -32.01 5.58
N ILE A 45 42.90 -31.86 6.34
CA ILE A 45 42.95 -31.27 7.69
C ILE A 45 41.94 -31.96 8.62
N ASN A 46 42.49 -32.73 9.56
CA ASN A 46 42.07 -33.00 10.94
C ASN A 46 40.55 -33.06 11.25
N HIS A 47 40.14 -34.26 11.68
CA HIS A 47 38.79 -34.70 12.08
C HIS A 47 38.06 -33.87 13.17
N HIS A 48 38.65 -32.79 13.68
CA HIS A 48 38.06 -31.97 14.74
C HIS A 48 37.41 -30.66 14.24
N PHE A 49 37.62 -30.28 12.97
CA PHE A 49 37.00 -29.07 12.39
C PHE A 49 35.64 -29.34 11.70
N ILE A 50 35.32 -30.61 11.42
CA ILE A 50 34.07 -31.02 10.75
C ILE A 50 32.86 -30.86 11.69
N LEU A 51 33.05 -31.02 13.00
CA LEU A 51 31.98 -30.89 13.99
C LEU A 51 31.51 -29.43 14.20
N LEU A 52 32.40 -28.44 14.05
CA LEU A 52 32.00 -27.02 14.07
C LEU A 52 31.37 -26.56 12.75
N CYS A 53 31.76 -27.16 11.63
CA CYS A 53 31.18 -26.84 10.33
C CYS A 53 29.77 -27.43 10.14
N LEU A 54 29.49 -28.58 10.77
CA LEU A 54 28.15 -29.17 10.81
C LEU A 54 27.21 -28.47 11.81
N TYR A 55 27.73 -27.90 12.91
CA TYR A 55 26.92 -27.03 13.79
C TYR A 55 26.63 -25.65 13.19
N GLY A 56 27.52 -25.12 12.33
CA GLY A 56 27.32 -23.84 11.64
C GLY A 56 26.37 -23.88 10.43
N THR A 57 26.14 -25.06 9.85
CA THR A 57 25.29 -25.23 8.65
C THR A 57 23.92 -25.86 8.93
N PHE A 58 23.72 -26.45 10.11
CA PHE A 58 22.41 -26.95 10.57
C PHE A 58 21.44 -25.84 11.04
N LEU A 59 21.83 -24.56 10.94
CA LEU A 59 20.90 -23.42 11.06
C LEU A 59 20.51 -22.83 9.70
N LYS A 60 20.55 -23.62 8.61
CA LYS A 60 20.21 -23.12 7.27
C LYS A 60 19.37 -24.05 6.41
N GLN A 61 18.54 -24.90 7.02
CA GLN A 61 17.53 -25.68 6.30
C GLN A 61 16.36 -26.09 7.21
N ASN A 62 15.49 -25.12 7.51
CA ASN A 62 14.09 -25.36 7.90
C ASN A 62 13.23 -24.17 7.46
N PRO A 63 12.70 -24.16 6.22
CA PRO A 63 11.73 -23.14 5.79
C PRO A 63 10.31 -23.44 6.32
N SER A 64 10.16 -24.31 7.31
CA SER A 64 8.89 -24.61 7.98
C SER A 64 8.63 -23.72 9.20
N CYS A 65 9.61 -22.97 9.69
CA CYS A 65 9.46 -22.07 10.85
C CYS A 65 9.44 -20.58 10.49
N GLU A 66 9.61 -20.21 9.22
CA GLU A 66 9.34 -18.85 8.73
C GLU A 66 7.89 -18.70 8.23
N LEU A 67 6.95 -19.45 8.82
CA LEU A 67 5.64 -18.89 9.10
C LEU A 67 5.80 -17.89 10.25
N LEU A 68 6.60 -16.85 10.01
CA LEU A 68 6.38 -15.57 10.63
C LEU A 68 4.92 -15.27 10.36
N VAL A 69 4.11 -15.47 11.39
CA VAL A 69 2.91 -14.70 11.60
C VAL A 69 3.39 -13.26 11.54
N LYS A 70 3.48 -12.71 10.32
CA LYS A 70 3.40 -11.28 10.09
C LYS A 70 2.06 -10.96 10.71
N ALA A 71 2.08 -10.58 11.98
CA ALA A 71 0.91 -10.09 12.68
C ALA A 71 0.37 -8.99 11.77
N LYS A 72 -0.67 -9.32 11.02
CA LYS A 72 -1.41 -8.39 10.20
C LYS A 72 -2.09 -7.53 11.25
N MET A 73 -1.43 -6.46 11.66
CA MET A 73 -2.03 -5.34 12.38
C MET A 73 -3.43 -5.14 11.79
N ALA A 74 -4.45 -5.32 12.63
CA ALA A 74 -5.83 -5.21 12.23
C ALA A 74 -6.01 -3.85 11.55
N THR A 75 -6.17 -3.87 10.23
CA THR A 75 -6.31 -2.63 9.48
C THR A 75 -7.74 -2.17 9.68
N VAL A 76 -7.91 -1.15 10.52
CA VAL A 76 -9.20 -0.51 10.80
C VAL A 76 -9.92 -0.22 9.47
N PRO A 77 -11.21 -0.55 9.34
CA PRO A 77 -11.96 -0.24 8.13
C PRO A 77 -12.02 1.28 7.92
N GLY A 78 -11.86 1.73 6.68
CA GLY A 78 -11.80 3.17 6.37
C GLY A 78 -13.08 3.92 6.76
N GLN A 79 -14.22 3.25 6.75
CA GLN A 79 -15.50 3.81 7.23
C GLN A 79 -15.45 4.17 8.71
N LEU A 80 -14.90 3.28 9.55
CA LEU A 80 -14.76 3.56 10.98
C LEU A 80 -13.79 4.71 11.23
N VAL A 81 -12.66 4.73 10.51
CA VAL A 81 -11.72 5.85 10.57
C VAL A 81 -12.42 7.16 10.20
N TRP A 82 -13.26 7.16 9.15
CA TRP A 82 -14.03 8.33 8.73
C TRP A 82 -14.99 8.84 9.79
N GLU A 83 -15.76 7.94 10.41
CA GLU A 83 -16.70 8.29 11.48
C GLU A 83 -16.01 8.98 12.65
N ILE A 84 -14.78 8.58 12.94
CA ILE A 84 -13.93 9.23 13.95
C ILE A 84 -13.46 10.60 13.47
N VAL A 85 -12.85 10.69 12.28
CA VAL A 85 -12.14 11.92 11.85
C VAL A 85 -13.04 13.01 11.26
N LYS A 86 -14.26 12.70 10.83
CA LYS A 86 -15.10 13.64 10.07
C LYS A 86 -15.42 14.95 10.80
N LYS A 87 -15.42 14.96 12.14
CA LYS A 87 -15.76 16.13 12.97
C LYS A 87 -14.60 16.72 13.77
N ASN A 88 -13.54 15.98 14.03
CA ASN A 88 -12.50 16.32 15.04
C ASN A 88 -11.06 16.33 14.50
N ASN A 89 -10.89 16.40 13.17
CA ASN A 89 -9.57 16.40 12.54
C ASN A 89 -8.89 17.78 12.61
N SER A 90 -7.58 17.83 12.91
CA SER A 90 -6.78 19.06 12.91
C SER A 90 -6.68 19.76 11.54
N PHE A 91 -6.86 19.00 10.46
CA PHE A 91 -6.86 19.56 9.10
C PHE A 91 -8.20 20.20 8.69
N LEU A 92 -9.25 20.06 9.52
CA LEU A 92 -10.58 20.57 9.25
C LEU A 92 -10.61 22.10 9.36
N VAL A 93 -11.09 22.76 8.31
CA VAL A 93 -11.31 24.19 8.28
C VAL A 93 -12.77 24.43 7.95
N LYS A 94 -13.51 24.95 8.93
CA LYS A 94 -14.90 25.34 8.74
C LYS A 94 -14.94 26.80 8.35
N GLN A 95 -15.45 27.08 7.16
CA GLN A 95 -15.68 28.44 6.70
C GLN A 95 -17.19 28.69 6.71
N PHE A 96 -17.60 29.64 7.53
CA PHE A 96 -18.96 30.13 7.57
C PHE A 96 -19.16 31.13 6.44
N GLY A 97 -20.12 30.86 5.55
CA GLY A 97 -20.54 31.82 4.53
C GLY A 97 -21.41 32.93 5.12
N ARG A 98 -21.92 33.82 4.27
CA ARG A 98 -22.93 34.84 4.65
C ARG A 98 -24.33 34.22 4.89
N GLY A 99 -24.42 33.05 5.53
CA GLY A 99 -25.66 32.30 5.76
C GLY A 99 -25.46 31.11 6.72
N THR A 100 -26.50 30.27 6.86
CA THR A 100 -26.57 29.14 7.82
C THR A 100 -25.77 27.90 7.41
N GLN A 101 -25.28 27.82 6.17
CA GLN A 101 -24.49 26.67 5.70
C GLN A 101 -22.99 26.92 5.91
N SER A 102 -22.34 26.09 6.72
CA SER A 102 -20.89 26.06 6.85
C SER A 102 -20.29 25.10 5.83
N VAL A 103 -19.35 25.56 4.99
CA VAL A 103 -18.59 24.68 4.10
C VAL A 103 -17.38 24.15 4.86
N GLU A 104 -17.24 22.82 4.86
CA GLU A 104 -16.14 22.13 5.53
C GLU A 104 -15.04 21.74 4.53
N PHE A 105 -13.87 22.38 4.68
CA PHE A 105 -12.67 22.09 3.92
C PHE A 105 -11.68 21.27 4.74
N SER A 106 -10.78 20.57 4.05
CA SER A 106 -9.66 19.85 4.66
C SER A 106 -8.33 20.27 4.02
N ARG A 107 -7.34 20.57 4.88
CA ARG A 107 -5.96 20.93 4.50
C ARG A 107 -5.06 19.71 4.27
N GLU A 108 -5.63 18.50 4.24
CA GLU A 108 -4.89 17.28 3.99
C GLU A 108 -4.14 17.31 2.64
N THR A 109 -2.87 16.94 2.68
CA THR A 109 -2.00 16.87 1.51
C THR A 109 -2.45 15.83 0.47
N ASN A 110 -3.17 14.78 0.91
CA ASN A 110 -3.59 13.65 0.08
C ASN A 110 -5.04 13.76 -0.42
N ASN A 111 -5.61 14.98 -0.41
CA ASN A 111 -6.97 15.27 -0.85
C ASN A 111 -6.95 16.12 -2.13
N LEU A 112 -7.61 15.62 -3.19
CA LEU A 112 -7.60 16.27 -4.51
C LEU A 112 -8.46 17.55 -4.59
N TYR A 113 -9.56 17.60 -3.83
CA TYR A 113 -10.49 18.74 -3.84
C TYR A 113 -10.46 19.57 -2.56
N ASN A 114 -9.70 19.16 -1.56
CA ASN A 114 -9.64 19.82 -0.25
C ASN A 114 -11.02 19.91 0.44
N LEU A 115 -11.96 19.03 0.10
CA LEU A 115 -13.28 18.94 0.73
C LEU A 115 -13.24 17.92 1.88
N ASN A 116 -13.96 18.20 2.96
CA ASN A 116 -14.17 17.22 4.03
C ASN A 116 -15.22 16.18 3.59
N SER A 117 -14.78 15.18 2.83
CA SER A 117 -15.65 14.10 2.36
C SER A 117 -14.91 12.78 2.34
N PHE A 118 -15.61 11.69 2.65
CA PHE A 118 -15.05 10.35 2.71
C PHE A 118 -14.32 9.97 1.41
N LYS A 119 -14.89 10.31 0.24
CA LYS A 119 -14.33 9.94 -1.07
C LYS A 119 -12.91 10.46 -1.30
N TYR A 120 -12.63 11.66 -0.80
CA TYR A 120 -11.38 12.39 -1.04
C TYR A 120 -10.44 12.42 0.17
N SER A 121 -10.89 11.96 1.34
CA SER A 121 -10.06 11.91 2.54
C SER A 121 -8.84 11.02 2.32
N GLY A 122 -7.67 11.56 2.68
CA GLY A 122 -6.40 10.87 2.60
C GLY A 122 -6.09 10.00 3.81
N LEU A 123 -6.78 10.25 4.92
CA LEU A 123 -6.60 9.57 6.20
C LEU A 123 -7.45 8.30 6.31
N ALA A 124 -8.69 8.36 5.82
CA ALA A 124 -9.62 7.24 5.91
C ALA A 124 -9.39 6.17 4.83
N ASN A 125 -8.92 6.58 3.64
CA ASN A 125 -8.78 5.67 2.50
C ASN A 125 -7.39 5.04 2.40
N LYS A 126 -7.34 3.73 2.16
CA LYS A 126 -6.09 2.99 1.93
C LYS A 126 -5.40 3.34 0.59
N LYS A 127 -6.21 3.72 -0.41
CA LYS A 127 -5.79 4.11 -1.76
C LYS A 127 -6.14 5.58 -2.00
N THR A 128 -5.13 6.37 -2.29
CA THR A 128 -5.23 7.83 -2.45
C THR A 128 -4.30 8.28 -3.56
N VAL A 129 -4.66 9.40 -4.18
CA VAL A 129 -3.91 10.02 -5.27
C VAL A 129 -3.64 11.45 -4.87
N THR A 130 -2.40 11.88 -5.07
CA THR A 130 -1.92 13.20 -4.64
C THR A 130 -1.30 13.88 -5.85
N VAL A 131 -1.62 15.17 -6.01
CA VAL A 131 -1.08 16.02 -7.06
C VAL A 131 -0.65 17.32 -6.41
N GLN A 132 0.66 17.60 -6.41
CA GLN A 132 1.23 18.77 -5.77
C GLN A 132 2.23 19.47 -6.67
N PRO A 133 2.32 20.81 -6.64
CA PRO A 133 3.43 21.52 -7.26
C PRO A 133 4.75 21.17 -6.56
N VAL A 134 5.84 21.07 -7.32
CA VAL A 134 7.19 20.86 -6.76
C VAL A 134 8.13 21.94 -7.27
N GLY A 135 8.76 22.64 -6.34
CA GLY A 135 9.75 23.67 -6.66
C GLY A 135 9.15 24.87 -7.38
N LYS A 136 10.03 25.65 -8.02
CA LYS A 136 9.68 26.87 -8.75
C LYS A 136 9.44 26.64 -10.25
N ASP A 137 9.83 25.46 -10.74
CA ASP A 137 9.68 25.08 -12.14
C ASP A 137 8.27 24.55 -12.44
N LEU A 138 7.97 24.28 -13.71
CA LEU A 138 6.73 23.63 -14.16
C LEU A 138 6.67 22.12 -13.78
N SER A 139 7.18 21.76 -12.61
CA SER A 139 7.28 20.38 -12.12
C SER A 139 6.11 20.06 -11.19
N VAL A 140 5.51 18.88 -11.38
CA VAL A 140 4.38 18.40 -10.58
C VAL A 140 4.72 17.05 -9.94
N LEU A 141 4.55 16.95 -8.62
CA LEU A 141 4.55 15.68 -7.90
C LEU A 141 3.23 14.96 -8.17
N PHE A 142 3.34 13.71 -8.57
CA PHE A 142 2.26 12.76 -8.50
C PHE A 142 2.63 11.69 -7.48
N ALA A 143 1.75 11.37 -6.54
CA ALA A 143 1.98 10.26 -5.65
C ALA A 143 0.73 9.41 -5.41
N THR A 144 0.96 8.12 -5.23
CA THR A 144 -0.06 7.13 -4.86
C THR A 144 0.34 6.44 -3.57
N THR A 145 -0.64 5.94 -2.82
CA THR A 145 -0.37 5.21 -1.56
C THR A 145 -0.17 3.72 -1.81
N LYS A 146 0.83 3.17 -1.11
CA LYS A 146 1.15 1.74 -1.11
C LYS A 146 0.27 1.01 -0.10
N THR A 147 -0.63 0.15 -0.57
CA THR A 147 -1.57 -0.61 0.28
C THR A 147 -0.89 -1.55 1.27
N LYS A 148 0.32 -2.03 0.96
CA LYS A 148 1.10 -2.93 1.84
C LYS A 148 1.87 -2.19 2.95
N LYS A 149 1.94 -0.85 2.92
CA LYS A 149 2.79 -0.04 3.81
C LYS A 149 1.98 0.94 4.66
N GLN A 150 0.72 0.65 4.94
CA GLN A 150 -0.19 1.54 5.70
C GLN A 150 0.35 1.87 7.11
N ASN A 151 1.00 0.90 7.76
CA ASN A 151 1.58 1.09 9.11
C ASN A 151 2.94 1.80 9.09
N LYS A 152 3.43 2.21 7.92
CA LYS A 152 4.75 2.83 7.75
C LYS A 152 4.58 4.19 7.05
N PRO A 153 4.15 5.24 7.78
CA PRO A 153 3.81 6.53 7.17
C PRO A 153 4.96 7.13 6.35
N ALA A 154 6.22 6.99 6.81
CA ALA A 154 7.40 7.47 6.10
C ALA A 154 7.58 6.84 4.70
N ALA A 155 7.21 5.56 4.53
CA ALA A 155 7.38 4.81 3.28
C ALA A 155 6.05 4.59 2.53
N LEU A 156 4.99 5.27 2.95
CA LEU A 156 3.62 5.05 2.49
C LEU A 156 3.43 5.48 1.03
N LEU A 157 4.03 6.60 0.65
CA LEU A 157 3.82 7.22 -0.66
C LEU A 157 4.81 6.70 -1.70
N HIS A 158 4.29 6.37 -2.88
CA HIS A 158 5.07 6.21 -4.10
C HIS A 158 5.04 7.54 -4.86
N LYS A 159 6.12 8.31 -4.78
CA LYS A 159 6.24 9.65 -5.34
C LYS A 159 6.94 9.62 -6.70
N SER A 160 6.39 10.30 -7.69
CA SER A 160 7.03 10.57 -8.98
C SER A 160 6.93 12.06 -9.33
N VAL A 161 8.05 12.65 -9.73
CA VAL A 161 8.09 14.04 -10.18
C VAL A 161 8.01 14.05 -11.70
N MET A 162 7.01 14.75 -12.25
CA MET A 162 6.82 14.90 -13.69
C MET A 162 7.27 16.30 -14.12
N LYS A 163 8.25 16.35 -15.01
CA LYS A 163 8.77 17.57 -15.66
C LYS A 163 8.47 17.57 -17.16
N LYS A 164 7.22 17.27 -17.54
CA LYS A 164 6.81 17.06 -18.93
C LYS A 164 5.78 18.10 -19.34
N GLU A 165 5.53 18.20 -20.65
CA GLU A 165 4.42 18.97 -21.19
C GLU A 165 3.06 18.51 -20.63
N PHE A 166 2.12 19.45 -20.51
CA PHE A 166 0.81 19.19 -19.90
C PHE A 166 0.08 17.98 -20.48
N ARG A 167 0.05 17.84 -21.81
CA ARG A 167 -0.60 16.70 -22.48
C ARG A 167 0.02 15.37 -22.09
N ARG A 168 1.35 15.32 -21.94
CA ARG A 168 2.09 14.11 -21.52
C ARG A 168 1.87 13.83 -20.04
N MET A 169 1.80 14.86 -19.18
CA MET A 169 1.48 14.71 -17.77
C MET A 169 0.05 14.20 -17.56
N ALA A 170 -0.93 14.77 -18.26
CA ALA A 170 -2.32 14.34 -18.17
C ALA A 170 -2.49 12.87 -18.60
N LYS A 171 -1.83 12.46 -19.70
CA LYS A 171 -1.80 11.06 -20.12
C LYS A 171 -1.18 10.17 -19.02
N ALA A 172 -0.04 10.54 -18.46
CA ALA A 172 0.58 9.76 -17.38
C ALA A 172 -0.34 9.60 -16.15
N VAL A 173 -1.06 10.66 -15.75
CA VAL A 173 -2.03 10.59 -14.65
C VAL A 173 -3.20 9.67 -14.99
N VAL A 174 -3.77 9.76 -16.20
CA VAL A 174 -4.85 8.87 -16.63
C VAL A 174 -4.40 7.41 -16.60
N ASN A 175 -3.22 7.12 -17.15
CA ASN A 175 -2.69 5.77 -17.17
C ASN A 175 -2.52 5.19 -15.76
N GLN A 176 -2.00 5.99 -14.82
CA GLN A 176 -1.78 5.55 -13.45
C GLN A 176 -3.08 5.38 -12.64
N VAL A 177 -4.10 6.20 -12.89
CA VAL A 177 -5.33 6.22 -12.10
C VAL A 177 -6.40 5.29 -12.68
N ALA A 178 -6.58 5.31 -13.99
CA ALA A 178 -7.65 4.61 -14.71
C ALA A 178 -7.17 3.33 -15.39
N ASP A 179 -6.10 3.38 -16.20
CA ASP A 179 -5.68 2.22 -17.00
C ASP A 179 -5.10 1.10 -16.12
N ASN A 180 -4.39 1.47 -15.05
CA ASN A 180 -3.95 0.53 -14.01
C ASN A 180 -5.07 0.13 -13.03
N ASN A 181 -6.31 0.57 -13.29
CA ASN A 181 -7.50 0.39 -12.44
C ASN A 181 -7.23 0.63 -10.94
N TYR A 182 -6.48 1.70 -10.62
CA TYR A 182 -6.11 1.98 -9.24
C TYR A 182 -7.30 2.55 -8.47
N ARG A 183 -7.85 3.67 -8.96
CA ARG A 183 -9.03 4.40 -8.48
C ARG A 183 -9.66 5.23 -9.61
N PRO A 184 -10.38 4.59 -10.55
CA PRO A 184 -10.93 5.29 -11.73
C PRO A 184 -11.93 6.40 -11.36
N ASP A 185 -12.56 6.30 -10.18
CA ASP A 185 -13.47 7.30 -9.61
C ASP A 185 -12.80 8.67 -9.37
N LEU A 186 -11.48 8.69 -9.18
CA LEU A 186 -10.70 9.91 -8.96
C LEU A 186 -10.12 10.50 -10.25
N LYS A 187 -10.30 9.86 -11.41
CA LYS A 187 -9.73 10.31 -12.69
C LYS A 187 -10.02 11.78 -12.99
N LYS A 188 -11.30 12.17 -12.91
CA LYS A 188 -11.74 13.55 -13.18
C LYS A 188 -11.15 14.54 -12.17
N ALA A 189 -11.13 14.17 -10.89
CA ALA A 189 -10.58 15.00 -9.82
C ALA A 189 -9.07 15.22 -9.97
N ALA A 190 -8.33 14.17 -10.32
CA ALA A 190 -6.89 14.23 -10.51
C ALA A 190 -6.51 15.13 -11.69
N LEU A 191 -7.23 15.02 -12.82
CA LEU A 191 -7.03 15.87 -13.98
C LEU A 191 -7.37 17.34 -13.70
N ALA A 192 -8.47 17.60 -12.99
CA ALA A 192 -8.85 18.96 -12.59
C ALA A 192 -7.80 19.60 -11.67
N ARG A 193 -7.28 18.84 -10.69
CA ARG A 193 -6.22 19.34 -9.80
C ARG A 193 -4.92 19.58 -10.58
N LEU A 194 -4.55 18.67 -11.48
CA LEU A 194 -3.36 18.81 -12.33
C LEU A 194 -3.44 20.07 -13.20
N SER A 195 -4.58 20.35 -13.84
CA SER A 195 -4.75 21.53 -14.67
C SER A 195 -4.66 22.83 -13.87
N ALA A 196 -5.27 22.86 -12.68
CA ALA A 196 -5.21 23.99 -11.77
C ALA A 196 -3.76 24.26 -11.29
N VAL A 197 -3.04 23.22 -10.86
CA VAL A 197 -1.64 23.31 -10.43
C VAL A 197 -0.73 23.75 -11.58
N HIS A 198 -0.92 23.17 -12.77
CA HIS A 198 -0.10 23.55 -13.92
C HIS A 198 -0.37 25.00 -14.36
N ARG A 199 -1.63 25.47 -14.29
CA ARG A 199 -1.97 26.87 -14.53
C ARG A 199 -1.32 27.79 -13.49
N SER A 200 -1.33 27.44 -12.20
CA SER A 200 -0.71 28.27 -11.17
C SER A 200 0.82 28.36 -11.34
N LEU A 201 1.49 27.26 -11.69
CA LEU A 201 2.92 27.25 -11.97
C LEU A 201 3.28 28.13 -13.18
N LYS A 202 2.45 28.13 -14.23
CA LYS A 202 2.63 29.04 -15.39
C LYS A 202 2.52 30.51 -15.00
N VAL A 203 1.51 30.85 -14.18
CA VAL A 203 1.32 32.23 -13.69
C VAL A 203 2.48 32.66 -12.80
N ALA A 204 2.95 31.79 -11.91
CA ALA A 204 4.10 32.07 -11.05
C ALA A 204 5.37 32.32 -11.89
N LYS A 205 5.58 31.54 -12.96
CA LYS A 205 6.70 31.73 -13.89
C LYS A 205 6.61 33.02 -14.69
N SER A 206 5.41 33.44 -15.10
CA SER A 206 5.22 34.68 -15.88
C SER A 206 5.30 35.97 -15.05
N GLY A 207 5.32 35.87 -13.72
CA GLY A 207 5.31 37.03 -12.82
C GLY A 207 3.95 37.72 -12.74
N VAL A 208 3.86 38.73 -11.86
CA VAL A 208 2.65 39.53 -11.66
C VAL A 208 2.43 40.40 -12.89
N LYS A 209 1.38 40.12 -13.66
CA LYS A 209 0.94 41.03 -14.74
C LYS A 209 0.56 42.37 -14.11
N LYS A 210 1.42 43.39 -14.26
CA LYS A 210 1.06 44.79 -13.94
C LYS A 210 -0.20 45.11 -14.75
N ARG A 211 -1.35 45.19 -14.08
CA ARG A 211 -2.55 45.73 -14.70
C ARG A 211 -2.24 47.20 -15.00
N ASN A 212 -2.34 47.60 -16.26
CA ASN A 212 -2.40 49.01 -16.61
C ASN A 212 -3.73 49.53 -16.05
N ARG A 213 -3.71 50.01 -14.80
CA ARG A 213 -4.86 50.68 -14.19
C ARG A 213 -5.00 52.00 -14.95
N GLN A 214 -5.74 51.99 -16.05
CA GLN A 214 -6.26 53.24 -16.57
C GLN A 214 -7.02 53.91 -15.43
N ALA A 215 -6.61 55.13 -15.08
CA ALA A 215 -7.28 55.91 -14.06
C ALA A 215 -8.76 56.02 -14.47
N VAL A 216 -9.65 55.45 -13.66
CA VAL A 216 -11.09 55.67 -13.85
C VAL A 216 -11.28 57.17 -13.65
N LYS A 217 -11.54 57.90 -14.73
CA LYS A 217 -11.96 59.30 -14.65
C LYS A 217 -13.28 59.29 -13.89
N VAL A 218 -13.25 59.63 -12.60
CA VAL A 218 -14.46 59.90 -11.83
C VAL A 218 -15.05 61.15 -12.46
N ALA A 219 -16.12 61.00 -13.24
CA ALA A 219 -16.85 62.13 -13.79
C ALA A 219 -17.46 62.89 -12.60
N GLY A 220 -16.93 64.09 -12.34
CA GLY A 220 -17.48 64.98 -11.33
C GLY A 220 -18.95 65.29 -11.66
N ARG A 221 -19.81 65.07 -10.68
CA ARG A 221 -21.23 65.43 -10.73
C ARG A 221 -21.31 66.97 -10.71
N LYS A 222 -21.87 67.55 -11.77
CA LYS A 222 -22.23 68.98 -11.81
C LYS A 222 -23.51 69.22 -11.02
#